data_AF-D9XV83-F1
#
_entry.id   AF-D9XV83-F1
#
_cell.length_a   1.000
_cell.length_b   1.000
_cell.length_c   1.000
_cell.angle_alpha   90.00
_cell.angle_beta   90.00
_cell.angle_gamma   90.00
#
_symmetry.space_group_name_H-M   'P 1'
#
loop_
_entity.id
_entity.type
_entity.pdbx_description
1 polymer ?
#
loop_
_entity_poly.entity_id
_entity_poly.type
_entity_poly.pdbx_seq_one_letter_code
_entity_poly.pdbx_strand_id
1 'polypeptide(L)'
;GGRIGKDRRPEARTAYDAHRARRDALVRAVKDVGGEPVAAAAGYALPFQVPDAAAAVRLAAELEDRVAGVYGDLVRAGTGERRREAADAMREAAVRSVRWSSRSVAFPGLAERGGPASGSPAPTT
;
A
#
# COMPACT_ATOMS: atom_id res chain seq x y z
N GLY A 1 12.13 -2.98 0.59
CA GLY A 1 13.02 -3.12 -0.59
C GLY A 1 14.31 -2.37 -0.37
N GLY A 2 15.34 -2.59 -1.19
CA GLY A 2 16.69 -2.06 -0.95
C GLY A 2 16.77 -0.55 -0.73
N ARG A 3 15.84 0.23 -1.32
CA ARG A 3 15.85 1.70 -1.26
C ARG A 3 14.90 2.33 -0.23
N ILE A 4 14.05 1.59 0.50
CA ILE A 4 13.00 2.15 1.38
C ILE A 4 13.52 2.81 2.69
N GLY A 5 14.84 2.84 2.91
CA GLY A 5 15.45 3.18 4.20
C GLY A 5 15.39 2.02 5.20
N LYS A 6 16.16 2.10 6.31
CA LYS A 6 16.19 1.02 7.33
C LYS A 6 14.93 1.02 8.20
N ASP A 7 14.42 2.19 8.55
CA ASP A 7 13.34 2.36 9.53
C ASP A 7 12.01 1.81 9.03
N ARG A 8 11.74 1.90 7.72
CA ARG A 8 10.53 1.35 7.09
C ARG A 8 10.68 -0.08 6.58
N ARG A 9 11.81 -0.76 6.84
CA ARG A 9 11.98 -2.19 6.44
C ARG A 9 10.96 -3.12 7.09
N PRO A 10 10.64 -3.00 8.39
CA PRO A 10 9.64 -3.86 9.01
C PRO A 10 8.27 -3.69 8.37
N GLU A 11 7.83 -2.45 8.15
CA GLU A 11 6.57 -2.14 7.46
C GLU A 11 6.54 -2.73 6.04
N ALA A 12 7.62 -2.54 5.27
CA ALA A 12 7.75 -3.11 3.94
C ALA A 12 7.72 -4.65 3.94
N ARG A 13 8.28 -5.28 4.99
CA ARG A 13 8.30 -6.74 5.12
C ARG A 13 6.90 -7.28 5.44
N THR A 14 6.20 -6.66 6.38
CA THR A 14 4.82 -7.02 6.71
C THR A 14 3.91 -6.90 5.49
N ALA A 15 4.04 -5.81 4.71
CA ALA A 15 3.28 -5.63 3.48
C ALA A 15 3.60 -6.73 2.45
N TYR A 16 4.89 -7.08 2.30
CA TYR A 16 5.33 -8.17 1.41
C TYR A 16 4.74 -9.52 1.82
N ASP A 17 4.81 -9.90 3.10
CA ASP A 17 4.30 -11.18 3.58
C ASP A 17 2.76 -11.27 3.44
N ALA A 18 2.05 -10.17 3.68
CA ALA A 18 0.61 -10.07 3.46
C ALA A 18 0.23 -10.25 1.97
N HIS A 19 0.97 -9.62 1.05
CA HIS A 19 0.77 -9.84 -0.40
C HIS A 19 1.08 -11.28 -0.80
N ARG A 20 2.11 -11.90 -0.22
CA ARG A 20 2.44 -13.30 -0.50
C ARG A 20 1.32 -14.25 -0.06
N ALA A 21 0.80 -14.07 1.16
CA ALA A 21 -0.32 -14.86 1.66
C ALA A 21 -1.57 -14.68 0.79
N ARG A 22 -1.86 -13.45 0.36
CA ARG A 22 -2.98 -13.14 -0.52
C ARG A 22 -2.84 -13.77 -1.90
N ARG A 23 -1.65 -13.72 -2.50
CA ARG A 23 -1.35 -14.43 -3.76
C ARG A 23 -1.60 -15.93 -3.61
N ASP A 24 -1.10 -16.53 -2.54
CA ASP A 24 -1.26 -17.97 -2.30
C ASP A 24 -2.73 -18.37 -2.05
N ALA A 25 -3.55 -17.47 -1.47
CA ALA A 25 -5.00 -17.65 -1.38
C ALA A 25 -5.69 -17.53 -2.75
N LEU A 26 -5.34 -16.52 -3.55
CA LEU A 26 -5.91 -16.33 -4.90
C LEU A 26 -5.59 -17.50 -5.83
N VAL A 27 -4.36 -18.02 -5.77
CA VAL A 27 -3.94 -19.21 -6.54
C VAL A 27 -4.81 -20.41 -6.22
N ARG A 28 -5.17 -20.62 -4.94
CA ARG A 28 -6.08 -21.70 -4.53
C ARG A 28 -7.49 -21.45 -5.06
N ALA A 29 -8.03 -20.25 -4.85
CA ALA A 29 -9.37 -19.90 -5.33
C ALA A 29 -9.54 -20.06 -6.86
N VAL A 30 -8.50 -19.75 -7.64
CA VAL A 30 -8.50 -19.96 -9.10
C VAL A 30 -8.52 -21.45 -9.46
N LYS A 31 -7.74 -22.27 -8.76
CA LYS A 31 -7.73 -23.73 -8.97
C LYS A 31 -9.06 -24.38 -8.57
N ASP A 32 -9.68 -23.91 -7.50
CA ASP A 32 -10.96 -24.43 -7.00
C ASP A 32 -12.11 -24.23 -8.00
N VAL A 33 -11.99 -23.24 -8.89
CA VAL A 33 -12.93 -23.01 -10.01
C VAL A 33 -12.47 -23.63 -11.33
N GLY A 34 -11.43 -24.47 -11.30
CA GLY A 34 -10.86 -25.13 -12.49
C GLY A 34 -10.05 -24.22 -13.41
N GLY A 35 -9.68 -23.03 -12.96
CA GLY A 35 -8.81 -22.11 -13.70
C GLY A 35 -7.33 -22.43 -13.52
N GLU A 36 -6.50 -21.94 -14.45
CA GLU A 36 -5.04 -22.07 -14.39
C GLU A 36 -4.39 -20.76 -13.90
N PRO A 37 -3.75 -20.75 -12.70
CA PRO A 37 -3.08 -19.57 -12.20
C PRO A 37 -1.84 -19.20 -13.02
N VAL A 38 -1.70 -17.92 -13.36
CA VAL A 38 -0.56 -17.42 -14.14
C VAL A 38 0.68 -17.27 -13.25
N ALA A 39 1.81 -17.81 -13.72
CA ALA A 39 3.11 -17.65 -13.05
C ALA A 39 3.61 -16.19 -13.11
N ALA A 40 4.34 -15.77 -12.09
CA ALA A 40 4.96 -14.44 -12.09
C ALA A 40 6.03 -14.35 -13.19
N ALA A 41 6.11 -13.19 -13.85
CA ALA A 41 7.18 -12.90 -14.78
C ALA A 41 8.52 -12.74 -14.05
N ALA A 42 9.64 -12.97 -14.75
CA ALA A 42 10.98 -12.81 -14.20
C ALA A 42 11.31 -11.36 -13.79
N GLY A 43 10.59 -10.39 -14.36
CA GLY A 43 10.73 -8.97 -14.03
C GLY A 43 9.55 -8.15 -14.55
N TYR A 44 9.39 -6.95 -13.99
CA TYR A 44 8.31 -6.02 -14.33
C TYR A 44 8.89 -4.62 -14.55
N ALA A 45 8.34 -3.91 -15.55
CA ALA A 45 8.61 -2.49 -15.72
C ALA A 45 8.01 -1.71 -14.56
N LEU A 46 8.82 -0.87 -13.92
CA LEU A 46 8.34 0.04 -12.89
C LEU A 46 7.59 1.21 -13.56
N PRO A 47 6.51 1.73 -12.93
CA PRO A 47 5.74 2.85 -13.48
C PRO A 47 6.57 4.14 -13.59
N PHE A 48 7.64 4.26 -12.80
CA PHE A 48 8.60 5.36 -12.84
C PHE A 48 9.93 4.94 -12.22
N GLN A 49 10.96 5.77 -12.41
CA GLN A 49 12.29 5.56 -11.83
C GLN A 49 12.27 5.75 -10.31
N VAL A 50 12.96 4.85 -9.59
CA VAL A 50 13.01 4.86 -8.11
C VAL A 50 14.44 5.07 -7.62
N PRO A 51 15.02 6.28 -7.75
CA PRO A 51 16.42 6.51 -7.40
C PRO A 51 16.67 6.48 -5.89
N ASP A 52 15.67 6.82 -5.07
CA ASP A 52 15.82 7.07 -3.64
C ASP A 52 14.66 6.50 -2.79
N ALA A 53 14.72 6.75 -1.47
CA ALA A 53 13.73 6.29 -0.52
C ALA A 53 12.36 6.95 -0.68
N ALA A 54 12.31 8.23 -1.03
CA ALA A 54 11.05 8.94 -1.24
C ALA A 54 10.32 8.40 -2.47
N ALA A 55 11.04 8.12 -3.55
CA ALA A 55 10.52 7.45 -4.73
C ALA A 55 10.08 6.00 -4.40
N ALA A 56 10.77 5.30 -3.51
CA ALA A 56 10.37 3.95 -3.09
C ALA A 56 9.06 3.95 -2.30
N VAL A 57 8.85 4.96 -1.45
CA VAL A 57 7.59 5.17 -0.73
C VAL A 57 6.46 5.51 -1.71
N ARG A 58 6.70 6.41 -2.67
CA ARG A 58 5.72 6.70 -3.73
C ARG A 58 5.35 5.46 -4.53
N LEU A 59 6.34 4.62 -4.87
CA LEU A 59 6.09 3.37 -5.57
C LEU A 59 5.24 2.41 -4.72
N ALA A 60 5.51 2.31 -3.42
CA ALA A 60 4.71 1.46 -2.54
C ALA A 60 3.24 1.93 -2.48
N ALA A 61 3.00 3.24 -2.35
CA ALA A 61 1.64 3.79 -2.40
C ALA A 61 0.93 3.51 -3.74
N GLU A 62 1.62 3.75 -4.86
CA GLU A 62 1.10 3.49 -6.21
C GLU A 62 0.72 2.02 -6.42
N LEU A 63 1.55 1.09 -5.94
CA LEU A 63 1.28 -0.34 -6.05
C LEU A 63 0.04 -0.74 -5.25
N GLU A 64 -0.08 -0.27 -4.02
CA GLU A 64 -1.24 -0.59 -3.17
C GLU A 64 -2.53 0.03 -3.72
N ASP A 65 -2.47 1.26 -4.27
CA ASP A 65 -3.62 1.90 -4.92
C ASP A 65 -4.11 1.12 -6.15
N ARG A 66 -3.18 0.74 -7.04
CA ARG A 66 -3.51 -0.07 -8.22
C ARG A 66 -4.07 -1.44 -7.84
N VAL A 67 -3.54 -2.09 -6.81
CA VAL A 67 -4.06 -3.36 -6.30
C VAL A 67 -5.47 -3.18 -5.73
N ALA A 68 -5.75 -2.08 -5.03
CA ALA A 68 -7.10 -1.78 -4.57
C ALA A 68 -8.08 -1.63 -5.74
N GLY A 69 -7.66 -0.96 -6.83
CA GLY A 69 -8.45 -0.86 -8.07
C GLY A 69 -8.82 -2.23 -8.65
N VAL A 70 -7.83 -3.12 -8.79
CA VAL A 70 -8.05 -4.50 -9.30
C VAL A 70 -8.99 -5.29 -8.41
N TYR A 71 -8.90 -5.15 -7.07
CA TYR A 71 -9.88 -5.78 -6.19
C TYR A 71 -11.27 -5.14 -6.28
N GLY A 72 -11.37 -3.85 -6.59
CA GLY A 72 -12.65 -3.19 -6.91
C GLY A 72 -13.35 -3.84 -8.11
N ASP A 73 -12.60 -4.19 -9.15
CA ASP A 73 -13.13 -4.95 -10.29
C ASP A 73 -13.62 -6.34 -9.87
N LEU A 74 -12.88 -7.01 -8.98
CA LEU A 74 -13.27 -8.33 -8.45
C LEU A 74 -14.51 -8.26 -7.55
N VAL A 75 -14.67 -7.18 -6.76
CA VAL A 75 -15.89 -6.90 -5.99
C VAL A 75 -17.08 -6.73 -6.94
N ARG A 76 -16.90 -5.98 -8.04
CA ARG A 76 -17.93 -5.77 -9.05
C ARG A 76 -18.36 -7.09 -9.69
N ALA A 77 -17.40 -7.94 -10.03
CA ALA A 77 -17.64 -9.22 -10.72
C ALA A 77 -18.11 -10.36 -9.80
N GLY A 78 -17.73 -10.35 -8.52
CA GLY A 78 -18.01 -11.43 -7.57
C GLY A 78 -19.37 -11.32 -6.88
N THR A 79 -19.79 -12.39 -6.21
CA THR A 79 -20.98 -12.44 -5.33
C THR A 79 -20.65 -13.20 -4.04
N GLY A 80 -21.55 -13.13 -3.05
CA GLY A 80 -21.44 -13.92 -1.82
C GLY A 80 -20.10 -13.73 -1.07
N GLU A 81 -19.47 -14.85 -0.72
CA GLU A 81 -18.18 -14.89 -0.02
C GLU A 81 -17.05 -14.28 -0.85
N ARG A 82 -16.96 -14.59 -2.15
CA ARG A 82 -15.93 -14.03 -3.05
C ARG A 82 -15.95 -12.51 -3.12
N ARG A 83 -17.16 -11.92 -3.11
CA ARG A 83 -17.31 -10.46 -3.06
C ARG A 83 -16.79 -9.89 -1.75
N ARG A 84 -17.04 -10.56 -0.62
CA ARG A 84 -16.56 -10.14 0.71
C ARG A 84 -15.04 -10.20 0.78
N GLU A 85 -14.44 -11.33 0.36
CA GLU A 85 -12.99 -11.50 0.34
C GLU A 85 -12.28 -10.45 -0.53
N ALA A 86 -12.87 -10.12 -1.69
CA ALA A 86 -12.38 -9.07 -2.58
C ALA A 86 -12.50 -7.68 -1.93
N ALA A 87 -13.61 -7.39 -1.24
CA ALA A 87 -13.80 -6.12 -0.55
C ALA A 87 -12.80 -5.94 0.61
N ASP A 88 -12.53 -7.01 1.36
CA ASP A 88 -11.53 -6.99 2.43
C ASP A 88 -10.13 -6.74 1.85
N ALA A 89 -9.78 -7.41 0.74
CA ALA A 89 -8.51 -7.20 0.04
C ALA A 89 -8.36 -5.77 -0.48
N MET A 90 -9.42 -5.24 -1.09
CA MET A 90 -9.49 -3.86 -1.59
C MET A 90 -9.24 -2.87 -0.44
N ARG A 91 -9.95 -3.06 0.69
CA ARG A 91 -9.80 -2.20 1.86
C ARG A 91 -8.39 -2.25 2.44
N GLU A 92 -7.82 -3.45 2.60
CA GLU A 92 -6.46 -3.63 3.11
C GLU A 92 -5.40 -2.95 2.23
N ALA A 93 -5.54 -3.06 0.91
CA ALA A 93 -4.65 -2.39 -0.05
C ALA A 93 -4.83 -0.86 0.01
N ALA A 94 -6.06 -0.37 0.01
CA ALA A 94 -6.34 1.07 0.10
C ALA A 94 -5.78 1.68 1.40
N VAL A 95 -5.98 1.02 2.55
CA VAL A 95 -5.41 1.48 3.83
C VAL A 95 -3.88 1.50 3.79
N ARG A 96 -3.24 0.50 3.16
CA ARG A 96 -1.77 0.49 3.00
C ARG A 96 -1.28 1.59 2.07
N SER A 97 -1.99 1.89 0.98
CA SER A 97 -1.66 3.02 0.09
C SER A 97 -1.58 4.34 0.87
N VAL A 98 -2.58 4.61 1.70
CA VAL A 98 -2.61 5.81 2.55
C VAL A 98 -1.50 5.81 3.61
N ARG A 99 -1.20 4.65 4.22
CA ARG A 99 -0.08 4.53 5.18
C ARG A 99 1.27 4.80 4.54
N TRP A 100 1.47 4.38 3.28
CA TRP A 100 2.69 4.68 2.54
C TRP A 100 2.79 6.15 2.19
N SER A 101 1.70 6.78 1.75
CA SER A 101 1.75 8.15 1.23
C SER A 101 2.12 9.19 2.29
N SER A 102 2.12 8.84 3.59
CA SER A 102 2.42 9.73 4.74
C SER A 102 1.65 11.05 4.68
N ARG A 103 0.57 11.11 3.90
CA ARG A 103 -0.16 12.33 3.61
C ARG A 103 -1.26 12.46 4.67
N SER A 104 -0.86 12.77 5.89
CA SER A 104 -1.77 13.34 6.87
C SER A 104 -2.16 14.71 6.35
N VAL A 105 -3.34 14.85 5.74
CA VAL A 105 -3.92 16.18 5.56
C VAL A 105 -4.12 16.76 6.96
N ALA A 106 -3.49 17.90 7.24
CA ALA A 106 -3.76 18.63 8.46
C ALA A 106 -5.28 18.84 8.54
N PHE A 107 -5.87 18.60 9.71
CA PHE A 107 -7.29 18.84 9.93
C PHE A 107 -7.63 20.27 9.48
N PRO A 108 -8.75 20.51 8.76
CA PRO A 108 -9.14 21.85 8.35
C PRO A 108 -9.06 22.83 9.55
N GLY A 109 -8.32 23.93 9.38
CA GLY A 109 -8.07 24.92 10.44
C GLY A 109 -6.81 24.72 11.30
N LEU A 110 -6.04 23.63 11.14
CA LEU A 110 -4.72 23.49 11.77
C LEU A 110 -3.59 24.16 10.95
N ALA A 111 -3.67 24.12 9.62
CA ALA A 111 -2.71 24.80 8.75
C ALA A 111 -2.68 26.33 9.00
N GLU A 112 -3.83 26.92 9.29
CA GLU A 112 -3.99 28.36 9.58
C GLU A 112 -3.41 28.78 10.94
N ARG A 113 -3.16 27.84 11.87
CA ARG A 113 -2.54 28.11 13.19
C ARG A 113 -1.03 27.88 13.21
N GLY A 114 -0.44 27.42 12.11
CA GLY A 114 1.00 27.26 11.95
C GLY A 114 1.67 28.57 11.51
N GLY A 115 1.65 29.60 12.36
CA GLY A 115 2.51 30.77 12.17
C GLY A 115 4.00 30.38 12.20
N PRO A 116 4.91 31.20 11.65
CA PRO A 116 6.34 30.88 11.65
C PRO A 116 6.81 30.60 13.07
N ALA A 117 7.44 29.45 13.28
CA ALA A 117 7.93 28.97 14.56
C ALA A 117 8.83 30.04 15.22
N SER A 118 8.24 30.86 16.08
CA SER A 118 8.95 31.83 16.89
C SER A 118 9.41 31.11 18.16
N GLY A 119 10.72 30.88 18.23
CA GLY A 119 11.50 30.75 19.47
C GLY A 119 11.24 29.49 20.30
N SER A 120 12.20 28.58 20.29
CA SER A 120 12.37 27.61 21.38
C SER A 120 12.80 28.37 22.64
N PRO A 121 12.06 28.36 23.77
CA PRO A 121 12.61 28.86 25.03
C PRO A 121 13.61 27.82 25.55
N ALA A 122 14.86 28.25 25.75
CA ALA A 122 15.87 27.47 26.46
C ALA A 122 15.48 27.39 27.96
N PRO A 123 15.67 26.24 28.63
CA PRO A 123 15.45 26.16 30.07
C PRO A 123 16.61 26.82 30.81
N THR A 124 16.34 27.88 31.56
CA THR A 124 17.28 28.46 32.53
C THR A 124 17.24 27.67 33.84
N THR A 125 18.43 27.36 34.35
CA THR A 125 18.68 26.86 35.72
C THR A 125 18.62 28.01 36.71
#